data_AF-A0A7S0ZDK0-F1
#
_entry.id   AF-A0A7S0ZDK0-F1
#
_cell.length_a   1.000
_cell.length_b   1.000
_cell.length_c   1.000
_cell.angle_alpha   90.00
_cell.angle_beta   90.00
_cell.angle_gamma   90.00
#
_symmetry.space_group_name_H-M   'P 1'
#
loop_
_entity.id
_entity.type
_entity.pdbx_description
1 polymer ?
#
loop_
_entity_poly.entity_id
_entity_poly.type
_entity_poly.pdbx_seq_one_letter_code
_entity_poly.pdbx_strand_id
1 'polypeptide(L)'
;TPRQECRNRLFAVLLNRIGGANLVVNEPDVLRNHRVKDDESRSEFVVILDERGSIARTASELMEFLVSKPQCNSVCLQIQNQITSFGIGMCVRFERENAEDEFVQIPLACALKCGITRVGGDGGGGSDQICSLFNHAGISLFIDSTVKAYVQYYEGVEGFCGWHPENNPEKPWQIGDAMAVVHDRFEFGDEEAISRLFQYTSIGSAASNLSASKQKLPFGGYGANGVCIDSVALIQAAIRADEKTTLYPILMFGAGRQELVLSIMSIYESMGSHRDASKRAFAEDCLKLVGILRAFPNDIAPSIPDIPNICQRMLTTTPPNAPFALLEHSIADINELLSNRIFCPTTDLQQP
;
A
#
# COMPACT_ATOMS: atom_id res chain seq x y z
N THR A 1 -18.01 2.75 -16.60
CA THR A 1 -18.31 3.24 -17.97
C THR A 1 -17.04 3.74 -18.60
N PRO A 2 -16.87 3.69 -19.94
CA PRO A 2 -15.63 4.14 -20.59
C PRO A 2 -15.23 5.58 -20.22
N ARG A 3 -16.20 6.47 -20.05
CA ARG A 3 -15.95 7.86 -19.61
C ARG A 3 -15.42 7.94 -18.18
N GLN A 4 -15.85 7.06 -17.29
CA GLN A 4 -15.31 6.96 -15.93
C GLN A 4 -13.89 6.39 -15.93
N GLU A 5 -13.64 5.35 -16.72
CA GLU A 5 -12.31 4.74 -16.87
C GLU A 5 -11.29 5.77 -17.39
N CYS A 6 -11.64 6.53 -18.44
CA CYS A 6 -10.79 7.60 -18.95
C CYS A 6 -10.50 8.69 -17.89
N ARG A 7 -11.50 9.06 -17.07
CA ARG A 7 -11.32 10.03 -15.99
C ARG A 7 -10.40 9.50 -14.90
N ASN A 8 -10.58 8.27 -14.46
CA ASN A 8 -9.72 7.63 -13.46
C ASN A 8 -8.28 7.54 -13.95
N ARG A 9 -8.08 7.15 -15.22
CA ARG A 9 -6.75 7.10 -15.87
C ARG A 9 -6.09 8.47 -15.94
N LEU A 10 -6.82 9.48 -16.41
CA LEU A 10 -6.31 10.84 -16.45
C LEU A 10 -5.92 11.30 -15.04
N PHE A 11 -6.80 11.08 -14.05
CA PHE A 11 -6.55 11.50 -12.68
C PHE A 11 -5.34 10.82 -12.05
N ALA A 12 -5.21 9.51 -12.22
CA ALA A 12 -4.04 8.75 -11.81
C ALA A 12 -2.75 9.30 -12.45
N VAL A 13 -2.77 9.56 -13.77
CA VAL A 13 -1.62 10.16 -14.49
C VAL A 13 -1.27 11.52 -13.91
N LEU A 14 -2.26 12.38 -13.65
CA LEU A 14 -2.04 13.71 -13.07
C LEU A 14 -1.38 13.58 -11.69
N LEU A 15 -1.93 12.78 -10.79
CA LEU A 15 -1.39 12.57 -9.43
C LEU A 15 0.05 12.04 -9.46
N ASN A 16 0.34 11.05 -10.32
CA ASN A 16 1.69 10.50 -10.45
C ASN A 16 2.70 11.50 -11.02
N ARG A 17 2.26 12.35 -11.97
CA ARG A 17 3.12 13.37 -12.58
C ARG A 17 3.41 14.52 -11.61
N ILE A 18 2.38 15.12 -11.01
CA ILE A 18 2.57 16.25 -10.07
C ILE A 18 3.16 15.82 -8.73
N GLY A 19 2.92 14.57 -8.31
CA GLY A 19 3.57 13.97 -7.15
C GLY A 19 4.98 13.52 -7.52
N GLY A 20 5.13 12.26 -7.91
CA GLY A 20 6.44 11.61 -8.08
C GLY A 20 7.35 12.26 -9.13
N ALA A 21 6.83 12.72 -10.28
CA ALA A 21 7.69 13.25 -11.33
C ALA A 21 8.25 14.64 -11.00
N ASN A 22 7.46 15.55 -10.44
CA ASN A 22 7.98 16.86 -10.04
C ASN A 22 9.05 16.77 -8.93
N LEU A 23 9.00 15.73 -8.10
CA LEU A 23 9.93 15.53 -6.98
C LEU A 23 11.27 14.92 -7.37
N VAL A 24 11.31 14.07 -8.40
CA VAL A 24 12.52 13.33 -8.80
C VAL A 24 13.06 13.80 -10.16
N VAL A 25 12.18 14.19 -11.09
CA VAL A 25 12.57 14.45 -12.48
C VAL A 25 13.18 15.83 -12.67
N ASN A 26 12.94 16.77 -11.75
CA ASN A 26 13.47 18.13 -11.81
C ASN A 26 14.75 18.34 -10.98
N GLU A 27 15.25 17.29 -10.32
CA GLU A 27 16.51 17.35 -9.56
C GLU A 27 17.57 16.52 -10.32
N PRO A 28 18.40 17.16 -11.17
CA PRO A 28 19.36 16.48 -12.04
C PRO A 28 20.31 15.56 -11.27
N ASP A 29 20.64 15.91 -10.03
CA ASP A 29 21.54 15.13 -9.19
C ASP A 29 20.93 13.78 -8.80
N VAL A 30 19.62 13.70 -8.58
CA VAL A 30 18.94 12.42 -8.33
C VAL A 30 19.02 11.55 -9.58
N LEU A 31 18.64 12.08 -10.75
CA LEU A 31 18.67 11.31 -12.00
C LEU A 31 20.09 10.87 -12.39
N ARG A 32 21.09 11.75 -12.22
CA ARG A 32 22.49 11.46 -12.50
C ARG A 32 23.06 10.38 -11.58
N ASN A 33 22.80 10.49 -10.27
CA ASN A 33 23.23 9.48 -9.30
C ASN A 33 22.61 8.11 -9.58
N HIS A 34 21.45 8.07 -10.23
CA HIS A 34 20.74 6.84 -10.61
C HIS A 34 20.85 6.45 -12.08
N ARG A 35 21.74 7.10 -12.84
CA ARG A 35 22.01 6.83 -14.27
C ARG A 35 20.76 6.85 -15.16
N VAL A 36 19.76 7.62 -14.78
CA VAL A 36 18.60 7.88 -15.63
C VAL A 36 19.02 8.93 -16.67
N LYS A 37 18.72 8.69 -17.95
CA LYS A 37 19.10 9.63 -19.02
C LYS A 37 18.51 11.01 -18.74
N ASP A 38 19.42 11.97 -18.56
CA ASP A 38 19.10 13.39 -18.41
C ASP A 38 18.58 13.90 -19.77
N ASP A 39 17.50 14.65 -19.73
CA ASP A 39 16.97 15.36 -20.89
C ASP A 39 16.98 16.83 -20.48
N GLU A 40 17.96 17.56 -21.01
CA GLU A 40 18.36 18.91 -20.58
C GLU A 40 17.26 19.98 -20.73
N SER A 41 16.06 19.60 -21.18
CA SER A 41 14.94 20.49 -21.50
C SER A 41 13.69 20.35 -20.62
N ARG A 42 13.76 19.60 -19.51
CA ARG A 42 12.56 19.29 -18.73
C ARG A 42 12.08 20.45 -17.86
N SER A 43 10.99 21.10 -18.29
CA SER A 43 10.22 22.03 -17.48
C SER A 43 9.38 21.30 -16.42
N GLU A 44 9.17 21.93 -15.26
CA GLU A 44 8.23 21.48 -14.23
C GLU A 44 6.85 21.17 -14.83
N PHE A 45 6.25 20.04 -14.45
CA PHE A 45 4.89 19.70 -14.88
C PHE A 45 3.88 20.37 -13.97
N VAL A 46 2.99 21.19 -14.52
CA VAL A 46 1.94 21.86 -13.76
C VAL A 46 0.56 21.55 -14.33
N VAL A 47 -0.45 21.56 -13.48
CA VAL A 47 -1.84 21.40 -13.89
C VAL A 47 -2.52 22.75 -13.82
N ILE A 48 -3.04 23.24 -14.95
CA ILE A 48 -3.86 24.46 -15.00
C ILE A 48 -5.26 24.09 -14.55
N LEU A 49 -5.72 24.74 -13.47
CA LEU A 49 -6.91 24.38 -12.72
C LEU A 49 -8.17 25.13 -13.20
N ASP A 50 -7.99 26.35 -13.72
CA ASP A 50 -9.09 27.18 -14.21
C ASP A 50 -8.67 28.12 -15.36
N GLU A 51 -9.66 28.79 -15.97
CA GLU A 51 -9.48 29.76 -17.05
C GLU A 51 -8.67 31.00 -16.63
N ARG A 52 -8.51 31.24 -15.32
CA ARG A 52 -7.71 32.35 -14.79
C ARG A 52 -6.23 32.00 -14.72
N GLY A 53 -5.87 30.76 -15.01
CA GLY A 53 -4.49 30.29 -14.99
C GLY A 53 -4.00 29.90 -13.60
N SER A 54 -4.90 29.58 -12.65
CA SER A 54 -4.50 28.98 -11.37
C SER A 54 -3.81 27.63 -11.65
N ILE A 55 -2.76 27.30 -10.89
CA ILE A 55 -1.95 26.11 -11.14
C ILE A 55 -1.77 25.27 -9.89
N ALA A 56 -1.72 23.95 -10.07
CA ALA A 56 -1.24 22.99 -9.07
C ALA A 56 0.10 22.39 -9.52
N ARG A 57 1.05 22.37 -8.59
CA ARG A 57 2.37 21.75 -8.69
C ARG A 57 2.47 20.45 -7.91
N THR A 58 1.62 20.28 -6.90
CA THR A 58 1.58 19.08 -6.05
C THR A 58 0.21 18.42 -6.08
N ALA A 59 0.17 17.16 -5.67
CA ALA A 59 -1.09 16.43 -5.53
C ALA A 59 -1.99 17.08 -4.46
N SER A 60 -1.39 17.57 -3.36
CA SER A 60 -2.13 18.29 -2.32
C SER A 60 -2.78 19.57 -2.85
N GLU A 61 -2.06 20.40 -3.62
CA GLU A 61 -2.62 21.63 -4.22
C GLU A 61 -3.77 21.33 -5.18
N LEU A 62 -3.66 20.27 -5.98
CA LEU A 62 -4.74 19.82 -6.86
C LEU A 62 -5.98 19.42 -6.03
N MET A 63 -5.76 18.70 -4.93
CA MET A 63 -6.85 18.25 -4.07
C MET A 63 -7.50 19.39 -3.30
N GLU A 64 -6.73 20.30 -2.72
CA GLU A 64 -7.23 21.53 -2.09
C GLU A 64 -8.09 22.33 -3.05
N PHE A 65 -7.64 22.48 -4.31
CA PHE A 65 -8.45 23.14 -5.32
C PHE A 65 -9.77 22.42 -5.57
N LEU A 66 -9.76 21.09 -5.73
CA LEU A 66 -10.98 20.31 -5.97
C LEU A 66 -11.94 20.40 -4.78
N VAL A 67 -11.44 20.27 -3.55
CA VAL A 67 -12.22 20.39 -2.31
C VAL A 67 -12.82 21.78 -2.14
N SER A 68 -12.10 22.83 -2.55
CA SER A 68 -12.60 24.22 -2.47
C SER A 68 -13.80 24.52 -3.38
N LYS A 69 -14.12 23.64 -4.33
CA LYS A 69 -15.21 23.89 -5.28
C LYS A 69 -16.56 23.56 -4.66
N PRO A 70 -17.58 24.44 -4.81
CA PRO A 70 -18.94 24.17 -4.34
C PRO A 70 -19.57 22.89 -4.90
N GLN A 71 -19.06 22.39 -6.02
CA GLN A 71 -19.54 21.17 -6.67
C GLN A 71 -18.83 19.90 -6.17
N CYS A 72 -17.92 20.01 -5.21
CA CYS A 72 -17.30 18.86 -4.54
C CYS A 72 -18.17 18.45 -3.36
N ASN A 73 -18.85 17.32 -3.49
CA ASN A 73 -19.75 16.80 -2.46
C ASN A 73 -19.01 15.99 -1.40
N SER A 74 -17.97 15.24 -1.78
CA SER A 74 -17.17 14.44 -0.85
C SER A 74 -15.79 14.09 -1.42
N VAL A 75 -14.78 14.07 -0.56
CA VAL A 75 -13.51 13.36 -0.79
C VAL A 75 -13.34 12.35 0.33
N CYS A 76 -12.97 11.12 -0.02
CA CYS A 76 -12.69 10.06 0.94
C CYS A 76 -11.43 9.31 0.54
N LEU A 77 -10.49 9.19 1.47
CA LEU A 77 -9.33 8.31 1.38
C LEU A 77 -9.49 7.15 2.35
N GLN A 78 -9.22 5.93 1.89
CA GLN A 78 -9.33 4.72 2.70
C GLN A 78 -8.10 3.86 2.53
N ILE A 79 -7.44 3.54 3.63
CA ILE A 79 -6.43 2.50 3.69
C ILE A 79 -7.16 1.18 3.92
N GLN A 80 -7.08 0.28 2.96
CA GLN A 80 -7.81 -0.98 3.02
C GLN A 80 -6.99 -2.14 2.47
N ASN A 81 -7.32 -3.35 2.89
CA ASN A 81 -6.82 -4.58 2.29
C ASN A 81 -7.96 -5.52 1.88
N GLN A 82 -7.64 -6.45 1.00
CA GLN A 82 -8.49 -7.58 0.62
C GLN A 82 -7.62 -8.78 0.26
N ILE A 83 -8.17 -9.99 0.39
CA ILE A 83 -7.47 -11.21 -0.05
C ILE A 83 -7.27 -11.14 -1.56
N THR A 84 -6.05 -11.46 -2.02
CA THR A 84 -5.70 -11.41 -3.44
C THR A 84 -5.47 -12.79 -4.05
N SER A 85 -5.87 -12.92 -5.31
CA SER A 85 -5.55 -14.05 -6.19
C SER A 85 -4.58 -13.65 -7.31
N PHE A 86 -4.00 -12.44 -7.25
CA PHE A 86 -3.15 -11.89 -8.32
C PHE A 86 -3.82 -11.89 -9.70
N GLY A 87 -5.15 -11.67 -9.73
CA GLY A 87 -5.93 -11.64 -10.97
C GLY A 87 -6.31 -13.02 -11.51
N ILE A 88 -5.97 -14.11 -10.80
CA ILE A 88 -6.38 -15.46 -11.16
C ILE A 88 -7.85 -15.66 -10.72
N GLY A 89 -8.69 -16.13 -11.63
CA GLY A 89 -10.08 -16.53 -11.37
C GLY A 89 -10.34 -17.92 -11.92
N MET A 90 -11.23 -18.67 -11.27
CA MET A 90 -11.66 -19.99 -11.72
C MET A 90 -13.18 -20.03 -11.79
N CYS A 91 -13.69 -20.30 -12.98
CA CYS A 91 -15.12 -20.48 -13.23
C CYS A 91 -15.38 -21.91 -13.69
N VAL A 92 -16.33 -22.57 -13.05
CA VAL A 92 -16.76 -23.93 -13.35
C VAL A 92 -18.18 -23.88 -13.88
N ARG A 93 -18.41 -24.56 -15.01
CA ARG A 93 -19.75 -24.77 -15.56
C ARG A 93 -20.38 -26.00 -14.92
N PHE A 94 -21.55 -25.83 -14.34
CA PHE A 94 -22.40 -26.88 -13.81
C PHE A 94 -23.54 -27.10 -14.80
N GLU A 95 -23.50 -28.24 -15.49
CA GLU A 95 -24.56 -28.66 -16.39
C GLU A 95 -25.79 -29.02 -15.54
N ARG A 96 -26.94 -28.40 -15.84
CA ARG A 96 -28.21 -28.69 -15.19
C ARG A 96 -29.16 -29.31 -16.20
N GLU A 97 -29.73 -30.47 -15.85
CA GLU A 97 -30.69 -31.16 -16.71
C GLU A 97 -31.99 -30.33 -16.82
N ASN A 98 -32.38 -29.96 -18.04
CA ASN A 98 -33.55 -29.11 -18.36
C ASN A 98 -33.49 -27.66 -17.83
N ALA A 99 -32.30 -27.10 -17.60
CA ALA A 99 -32.11 -25.68 -17.28
C ALA A 99 -30.88 -25.09 -18.01
N GLU A 100 -30.71 -23.77 -17.96
CA GLU A 100 -29.46 -23.16 -18.40
C GLU A 100 -28.31 -23.60 -17.50
N ASP A 101 -27.13 -23.76 -18.10
CA ASP A 101 -25.92 -24.07 -17.36
C ASP A 101 -25.66 -23.00 -16.30
N GLU A 102 -25.25 -23.47 -15.13
CA GLU A 102 -24.88 -22.58 -14.04
C GLU A 102 -23.35 -22.42 -14.04
N PHE A 103 -22.87 -21.19 -14.19
CA PHE A 103 -21.46 -20.88 -14.04
C PHE A 103 -21.20 -20.44 -12.60
N VAL A 104 -20.49 -21.26 -11.83
CA VAL A 104 -20.10 -20.96 -10.45
C VAL A 104 -18.63 -20.59 -10.40
N GLN A 105 -18.31 -19.55 -9.65
CA GLN A 105 -16.94 -19.09 -9.47
C GLN A 105 -16.37 -19.67 -8.18
N ILE A 106 -15.15 -20.18 -8.26
CA ILE A 106 -14.43 -20.75 -7.14
C ILE A 106 -13.51 -19.67 -6.57
N PRO A 107 -13.69 -19.25 -5.30
CA PRO A 107 -12.77 -18.31 -4.67
C PRO A 107 -11.34 -18.88 -4.69
N LEU A 108 -10.42 -18.08 -5.23
CA LEU A 108 -9.00 -18.41 -5.24
C LEU A 108 -8.25 -17.43 -4.34
N ALA A 109 -7.23 -17.95 -3.65
CA ALA A 109 -6.30 -17.15 -2.89
C ALA A 109 -4.93 -17.82 -2.89
N CYS A 110 -3.88 -17.03 -2.72
CA CYS A 110 -2.54 -17.55 -2.54
C CYS A 110 -2.26 -17.74 -1.05
N ALA A 111 -1.90 -18.96 -0.65
CA ALA A 111 -1.47 -19.24 0.71
C ALA A 111 -0.03 -18.77 0.95
N LEU A 112 0.22 -18.27 2.16
CA LEU A 112 1.52 -17.83 2.65
C LEU A 112 1.84 -18.58 3.94
N LYS A 113 3.08 -19.06 4.08
CA LYS A 113 3.59 -19.52 5.38
C LYS A 113 4.13 -18.32 6.16
N CYS A 114 3.69 -18.16 7.41
CA CYS A 114 3.93 -16.95 8.20
C CYS A 114 5.27 -17.00 8.98
N GLY A 115 6.02 -18.10 8.90
CA GLY A 115 7.23 -18.28 9.71
C GLY A 115 6.97 -18.46 11.22
N ILE A 116 5.70 -18.57 11.64
CA ILE A 116 5.28 -18.82 13.02
C ILE A 116 4.93 -20.30 13.15
N THR A 117 5.50 -20.99 14.14
CA THR A 117 5.20 -22.41 14.40
C THR A 117 3.90 -22.53 15.19
N ARG A 118 3.05 -23.50 14.84
CA ARG A 118 1.85 -23.81 15.63
C ARG A 118 2.22 -24.29 17.02
N VAL A 119 1.42 -23.90 18.00
CA VAL A 119 1.43 -24.49 19.33
C VAL A 119 0.50 -25.72 19.27
N GLY A 120 0.91 -26.88 19.79
CA GLY A 120 -0.02 -28.01 19.99
C GLY A 120 -0.15 -29.09 18.90
N GLY A 121 0.85 -29.30 18.04
CA GLY A 121 0.86 -30.44 17.10
C GLY A 121 0.97 -31.82 17.78
N ASP A 122 0.45 -32.84 17.12
CA ASP A 122 0.30 -34.26 17.51
C ASP A 122 1.62 -35.04 17.69
N GLY A 123 2.72 -34.37 18.06
CA GLY A 123 4.01 -35.00 18.37
C GLY A 123 4.72 -35.65 17.18
N GLY A 124 4.13 -35.56 15.98
CA GLY A 124 4.62 -36.15 14.73
C GLY A 124 5.73 -35.35 14.05
N GLY A 125 6.75 -34.90 14.77
CA GLY A 125 8.07 -34.53 14.22
C GLY A 125 8.18 -33.41 13.16
N GLY A 126 7.08 -32.81 12.69
CA GLY A 126 7.08 -31.66 11.78
C GLY A 126 6.68 -30.39 12.51
N SER A 127 7.54 -29.36 12.49
CA SER A 127 7.15 -28.02 12.94
C SER A 127 6.19 -27.41 11.92
N ASP A 128 4.90 -27.67 12.09
CA ASP A 128 3.89 -27.18 11.17
C ASP A 128 3.66 -25.67 11.41
N GLN A 129 3.83 -24.86 10.37
CA GLN A 129 3.73 -23.41 10.46
C GLN A 129 2.28 -22.95 10.28
N ILE A 130 1.90 -21.89 11.00
CA ILE A 130 0.68 -21.15 10.72
C ILE A 130 0.78 -20.63 9.28
N CYS A 131 -0.29 -20.86 8.53
CA CYS A 131 -0.45 -20.33 7.18
C CYS A 131 -1.41 -19.14 7.22
N SER A 132 -1.36 -18.27 6.23
CA SER A 132 -2.31 -17.20 6.00
C SER A 132 -2.56 -17.05 4.51
N LEU A 133 -3.32 -16.06 4.10
CA LEU A 133 -3.53 -15.71 2.71
C LEU A 133 -2.83 -14.39 2.38
N PHE A 134 -2.31 -14.29 1.16
CA PHE A 134 -1.81 -13.02 0.65
C PHE A 134 -2.94 -12.00 0.57
N ASN A 135 -2.63 -10.79 1.02
CA ASN A 135 -3.51 -9.64 0.89
C ASN A 135 -2.94 -8.65 -0.12
N HIS A 136 -3.84 -8.06 -0.89
CA HIS A 136 -3.61 -6.79 -1.56
C HIS A 136 -4.01 -5.67 -0.61
N ALA A 137 -3.21 -4.62 -0.49
CA ALA A 137 -3.64 -3.38 0.15
C ALA A 137 -3.48 -2.20 -0.80
N GLY A 138 -4.30 -1.18 -0.58
CA GLY A 138 -4.29 0.04 -1.36
C GLY A 138 -4.84 1.22 -0.58
N ILE A 139 -4.40 2.42 -0.96
CA ILE A 139 -5.05 3.66 -0.49
C ILE A 139 -6.05 4.09 -1.56
N SER A 140 -7.33 3.82 -1.33
CA SER A 140 -8.42 4.17 -2.23
C SER A 140 -8.79 5.64 -2.06
N LEU A 141 -8.82 6.39 -3.16
CA LEU A 141 -9.29 7.76 -3.22
C LEU A 141 -10.60 7.83 -3.99
N PHE A 142 -11.64 8.28 -3.33
CA PHE A 142 -12.96 8.55 -3.90
C PHE A 142 -13.21 10.04 -3.91
N ILE A 143 -13.52 10.59 -5.08
CA ILE A 143 -13.90 12.00 -5.22
C ILE A 143 -15.29 12.03 -5.85
N ASP A 144 -16.25 12.57 -5.12
CA ASP A 144 -17.56 12.94 -5.67
C ASP A 144 -17.57 14.45 -5.91
N SER A 145 -17.18 14.84 -7.13
CA SER A 145 -17.23 16.22 -7.58
C SER A 145 -17.73 16.30 -9.03
N THR A 146 -17.64 17.47 -9.67
CA THR A 146 -17.75 17.60 -11.14
C THR A 146 -16.83 16.63 -11.88
N VAL A 147 -15.68 16.30 -11.29
CA VAL A 147 -14.75 15.26 -11.73
C VAL A 147 -14.85 14.08 -10.78
N LYS A 148 -15.87 13.23 -10.97
CA LYS A 148 -15.95 11.95 -10.27
C LYS A 148 -14.75 11.08 -10.66
N ALA A 149 -13.94 10.71 -9.67
CA ALA A 149 -12.73 9.93 -9.85
C ALA A 149 -12.59 8.87 -8.75
N TYR A 150 -12.09 7.71 -9.15
CA TYR A 150 -11.71 6.62 -8.26
C TYR A 150 -10.35 6.07 -8.68
N VAL A 151 -9.36 6.23 -7.81
CA VAL A 151 -7.98 5.78 -8.02
C VAL A 151 -7.46 5.14 -6.75
N GLN A 152 -6.45 4.29 -6.87
CA GLN A 152 -5.87 3.60 -5.71
C GLN A 152 -4.34 3.64 -5.76
N TYR A 153 -3.71 4.04 -4.65
CA TYR A 153 -2.26 3.99 -4.50
C TYR A 153 -1.80 2.60 -4.05
N TYR A 154 -0.81 2.02 -4.76
CA TYR A 154 -0.08 0.80 -4.36
C TYR A 154 1.13 0.54 -5.29
N GLU A 155 2.00 -0.37 -4.89
CA GLU A 155 3.01 -1.00 -5.77
C GLU A 155 2.40 -2.16 -6.54
N GLY A 156 2.22 -2.00 -7.85
CA GLY A 156 1.55 -2.99 -8.70
C GLY A 156 2.52 -4.02 -9.30
N VAL A 157 1.97 -5.21 -9.61
CA VAL A 157 2.74 -6.34 -10.17
C VAL A 157 3.32 -6.04 -11.55
N GLU A 158 2.76 -5.07 -12.26
CA GLU A 158 3.26 -4.54 -13.52
C GLU A 158 4.52 -3.68 -13.36
N GLY A 159 4.92 -3.38 -12.13
CA GLY A 159 6.16 -2.69 -11.82
C GLY A 159 6.07 -1.18 -11.76
N PHE A 160 4.93 -0.68 -11.30
CA PHE A 160 4.78 0.73 -11.04
C PHE A 160 4.23 0.95 -9.63
N CYS A 161 4.96 1.75 -8.84
CA CYS A 161 4.49 2.21 -7.55
C CYS A 161 3.88 3.61 -7.69
N GLY A 162 2.58 3.73 -7.45
CA GLY A 162 1.86 5.00 -7.60
C GLY A 162 0.36 4.85 -7.57
N TRP A 163 -0.32 5.89 -8.04
CA TRP A 163 -1.76 5.92 -8.20
C TRP A 163 -2.15 5.17 -9.45
N HIS A 164 -3.00 4.17 -9.30
CA HIS A 164 -3.52 3.35 -10.38
C HIS A 164 -4.98 3.70 -10.66
N PRO A 165 -5.38 3.70 -11.94
CA PRO A 165 -6.77 3.77 -12.28
C PRO A 165 -7.45 2.46 -11.90
N GLU A 166 -8.53 2.54 -11.11
CA GLU A 166 -9.55 1.48 -11.03
C GLU A 166 -9.00 0.09 -10.65
N ASN A 167 -8.75 -0.13 -9.35
CA ASN A 167 -8.29 -1.44 -8.89
C ASN A 167 -9.40 -2.39 -8.41
N ASN A 168 -10.64 -1.89 -8.36
CA ASN A 168 -11.82 -2.68 -8.01
C ASN A 168 -12.87 -2.56 -9.13
N PRO A 169 -12.69 -3.23 -10.27
CA PRO A 169 -13.83 -3.43 -11.16
C PRO A 169 -14.92 -4.10 -10.33
N GLU A 170 -16.18 -3.67 -10.45
CA GLU A 170 -17.30 -4.47 -9.95
C GLU A 170 -17.26 -5.79 -10.71
N LYS A 171 -16.69 -6.79 -10.05
CA LYS A 171 -16.61 -8.16 -10.53
C LYS A 171 -17.72 -8.88 -9.80
N PRO A 172 -18.83 -9.24 -10.45
CA PRO A 172 -19.92 -10.00 -9.82
C PRO A 172 -19.44 -11.28 -9.10
N TRP A 173 -18.25 -11.77 -9.46
CA TRP A 173 -17.61 -12.96 -8.90
C TRP A 173 -16.63 -12.70 -7.74
N GLN A 174 -16.25 -11.45 -7.47
CA GLN A 174 -15.51 -11.08 -6.26
C GLN A 174 -16.58 -10.79 -5.21
N ILE A 175 -16.45 -11.30 -3.98
CA ILE A 175 -17.37 -11.02 -2.85
C ILE A 175 -17.38 -9.51 -2.48
N GLY A 176 -16.70 -8.68 -3.28
CA GLY A 176 -16.79 -7.23 -3.30
C GLY A 176 -16.24 -6.64 -2.02
N ASP A 177 -16.87 -5.56 -1.59
CA ASP A 177 -16.51 -4.84 -0.37
C ASP A 177 -16.61 -5.70 0.90
N ALA A 178 -17.34 -6.82 0.87
CA ALA A 178 -17.41 -7.74 2.00
C ALA A 178 -16.10 -8.52 2.25
N MET A 179 -15.16 -8.51 1.29
CA MET A 179 -13.79 -9.03 1.47
C MET A 179 -12.77 -7.94 1.81
N ALA A 180 -13.18 -6.67 1.80
CA ALA A 180 -12.32 -5.56 2.14
C ALA A 180 -12.35 -5.30 3.64
N VAL A 181 -11.19 -5.05 4.23
CA VAL A 181 -11.07 -4.52 5.58
C VAL A 181 -10.51 -3.11 5.47
N VAL A 182 -11.27 -2.14 5.97
CA VAL A 182 -10.85 -0.74 6.06
C VAL A 182 -10.15 -0.54 7.40
N HIS A 183 -8.90 -0.07 7.35
CA HIS A 183 -8.08 0.17 8.54
C HIS A 183 -8.14 1.62 8.98
N ASP A 184 -8.02 2.55 8.04
CA ASP A 184 -8.08 3.98 8.30
C ASP A 184 -8.91 4.66 7.20
N ARG A 185 -9.66 5.71 7.59
CA ARG A 185 -10.53 6.47 6.71
C ARG A 185 -10.38 7.96 7.01
N PHE A 186 -10.24 8.76 5.96
CA PHE A 186 -10.05 10.21 6.02
C PHE A 186 -11.07 10.88 5.11
N GLU A 187 -11.74 11.92 5.62
CA GLU A 187 -12.82 12.63 4.92
C GLU A 187 -12.63 14.15 5.00
N PHE A 188 -13.63 14.94 4.59
CA PHE A 188 -13.62 16.38 4.80
C PHE A 188 -13.45 16.71 6.30
N GLY A 189 -12.60 17.68 6.61
CA GLY A 189 -12.16 17.97 7.98
C GLY A 189 -10.82 17.33 8.36
N ASP A 190 -10.30 16.40 7.56
CA ASP A 190 -8.98 15.78 7.75
C ASP A 190 -7.92 16.35 6.78
N GLU A 191 -8.01 17.63 6.41
CA GLU A 191 -7.22 18.23 5.33
C GLU A 191 -5.71 18.05 5.52
N GLU A 192 -5.23 18.19 6.76
CA GLU A 192 -3.82 17.96 7.08
C GLU A 192 -3.44 16.50 6.81
N ALA A 193 -4.19 15.53 7.33
CA ALA A 193 -3.89 14.11 7.16
C ALA A 193 -3.93 13.71 5.67
N ILE A 194 -4.92 14.21 4.92
CA ILE A 194 -5.05 14.01 3.48
C ILE A 194 -3.83 14.56 2.75
N SER A 195 -3.43 15.80 3.04
CA SER A 195 -2.27 16.43 2.40
C SER A 195 -0.98 15.66 2.70
N ARG A 196 -0.79 15.23 3.96
CA ARG A 196 0.36 14.40 4.38
C ARG A 196 0.36 13.04 3.68
N LEU A 197 -0.80 12.43 3.47
CA LEU A 197 -0.91 11.18 2.72
C LEU A 197 -0.45 11.35 1.27
N PHE A 198 -0.89 12.40 0.58
CA PHE A 198 -0.40 12.69 -0.78
C PHE A 198 1.11 12.96 -0.80
N GLN A 199 1.64 13.59 0.25
CA GLN A 199 3.05 13.84 0.39
C GLN A 199 3.87 12.55 0.52
N TYR A 200 3.46 11.66 1.43
CA TYR A 200 4.13 10.39 1.68
C TYR A 200 3.99 9.42 0.50
N THR A 201 2.82 9.33 -0.14
CA THR A 201 2.63 8.52 -1.35
C THR A 201 3.55 8.97 -2.48
N SER A 202 3.75 10.28 -2.63
CA SER A 202 4.66 10.83 -3.64
C SER A 202 6.12 10.45 -3.37
N ILE A 203 6.58 10.52 -2.11
CA ILE A 203 7.92 10.05 -1.71
C ILE A 203 8.06 8.54 -1.92
N GLY A 204 7.09 7.75 -1.45
CA GLY A 204 7.09 6.29 -1.55
C GLY A 204 7.15 5.82 -3.01
N SER A 205 6.34 6.42 -3.89
CA SER A 205 6.37 6.16 -5.33
C SER A 205 7.71 6.51 -5.95
N ALA A 206 8.20 7.73 -5.69
CA ALA A 206 9.47 8.20 -6.19
C ALA A 206 10.60 7.25 -5.81
N ALA A 207 10.68 6.91 -4.52
CA ALA A 207 11.74 6.06 -4.00
C ALA A 207 11.66 4.61 -4.51
N SER A 208 10.46 4.00 -4.56
CA SER A 208 10.31 2.62 -5.06
C SER A 208 10.66 2.53 -6.54
N ASN A 209 10.14 3.43 -7.38
CA ASN A 209 10.44 3.45 -8.80
C ASN A 209 11.93 3.77 -9.09
N LEU A 210 12.54 4.64 -8.28
CA LEU A 210 13.97 4.97 -8.37
C LEU A 210 14.85 3.78 -7.99
N SER A 211 14.53 3.12 -6.88
CA SER A 211 15.20 1.89 -6.43
C SER A 211 15.16 0.82 -7.53
N ALA A 212 13.99 0.58 -8.12
CA ALA A 212 13.82 -0.37 -9.21
C ALA A 212 14.63 -0.01 -10.46
N SER A 213 14.63 1.27 -10.84
CA SER A 213 15.38 1.77 -11.99
C SER A 213 16.89 1.61 -11.80
N LYS A 214 17.41 1.98 -10.62
CA LYS A 214 18.83 1.86 -10.26
C LYS A 214 19.32 0.42 -10.33
N GLN A 215 18.50 -0.49 -9.79
CA GLN A 215 18.80 -1.92 -9.74
C GLN A 215 18.46 -2.65 -11.06
N LYS A 216 17.80 -1.99 -12.02
CA LYS A 216 17.30 -2.58 -13.27
C LYS A 216 16.43 -3.81 -13.01
N LEU A 217 15.57 -3.73 -11.99
CA LEU A 217 14.74 -4.86 -11.57
C LEU A 217 13.68 -5.16 -12.64
N PRO A 218 13.41 -6.45 -12.91
CA PRO A 218 12.25 -6.81 -13.71
C PRO A 218 10.98 -6.38 -12.98
N PHE A 219 9.93 -6.06 -13.73
CA PHE A 219 8.63 -5.67 -13.19
C PHE A 219 8.75 -4.58 -12.12
N GLY A 220 9.59 -3.57 -12.37
CA GLY A 220 9.70 -2.37 -11.53
C GLY A 220 9.94 -2.62 -10.05
N GLY A 221 10.55 -3.76 -9.71
CA GLY A 221 10.90 -4.09 -8.33
C GLY A 221 9.82 -4.81 -7.54
N TYR A 222 8.65 -5.12 -8.11
CA TYR A 222 7.63 -5.89 -7.38
C TYR A 222 8.19 -7.23 -6.88
N GLY A 223 8.00 -7.51 -5.60
CA GLY A 223 8.58 -8.65 -4.87
C GLY A 223 10.02 -8.44 -4.41
N ALA A 224 10.81 -7.60 -5.08
CA ALA A 224 12.19 -7.31 -4.72
C ALA A 224 12.32 -6.10 -3.79
N ASN A 225 11.65 -4.99 -4.11
CA ASN A 225 11.55 -3.79 -3.27
C ASN A 225 10.45 -3.94 -2.21
N GLY A 226 9.51 -4.85 -2.41
CA GLY A 226 8.31 -5.05 -1.61
C GLY A 226 7.15 -5.45 -2.50
N VAL A 227 5.96 -5.58 -1.94
CA VAL A 227 4.71 -5.82 -2.67
C VAL A 227 3.71 -4.69 -2.40
N CYS A 228 2.55 -4.77 -3.04
CA CYS A 228 1.45 -3.80 -2.90
C CYS A 228 1.23 -3.36 -1.45
N ILE A 229 1.10 -4.31 -0.52
CA ILE A 229 0.83 -4.04 0.89
C ILE A 229 1.98 -3.35 1.64
N ASP A 230 3.24 -3.60 1.28
CA ASP A 230 4.39 -2.96 1.95
C ASP A 230 4.40 -1.45 1.69
N SER A 231 4.13 -1.05 0.44
CA SER A 231 4.07 0.37 0.06
C SER A 231 3.01 1.12 0.86
N VAL A 232 1.84 0.50 1.04
CA VAL A 232 0.71 1.09 1.76
C VAL A 232 0.95 1.09 3.27
N ALA A 233 1.52 0.01 3.81
CA ALA A 233 1.87 -0.11 5.22
C ALA A 233 2.89 0.94 5.67
N LEU A 234 3.84 1.30 4.80
CA LEU A 234 4.78 2.39 5.07
C LEU A 234 4.05 3.73 5.22
N ILE A 235 3.12 4.03 4.31
CA ILE A 235 2.33 5.27 4.36
C ILE A 235 1.40 5.28 5.57
N GLN A 236 0.76 4.14 5.87
CA GLN A 236 -0.11 3.98 7.02
C GLN A 236 0.64 4.24 8.34
N ALA A 237 1.82 3.63 8.50
CA ALA A 237 2.66 3.90 9.67
C ALA A 237 3.05 5.39 9.74
N ALA A 238 3.31 6.04 8.60
CA ALA A 238 3.71 7.45 8.58
C ALA A 238 2.59 8.42 8.96
N ILE A 239 1.33 8.09 8.68
CA ILE A 239 0.19 8.95 9.00
C ILE A 239 -0.33 8.74 10.42
N ARG A 240 -0.10 7.57 11.01
CA ARG A 240 -0.55 7.24 12.37
C ARG A 240 0.39 7.78 13.43
N ALA A 241 -0.18 8.17 14.57
CA ALA A 241 0.58 8.73 15.69
C ALA A 241 1.49 7.71 16.40
N ASP A 242 1.15 6.42 16.33
CA ASP A 242 1.93 5.33 16.94
C ASP A 242 3.07 4.83 16.05
N GLU A 243 3.20 5.37 14.84
CA GLU A 243 4.16 4.97 13.80
C GLU A 243 4.12 3.46 13.46
N LYS A 244 2.95 2.83 13.63
CA LYS A 244 2.74 1.41 13.38
C LYS A 244 1.72 1.18 12.29
N THR A 245 1.92 0.10 11.54
CA THR A 245 0.95 -0.42 10.58
C THR A 245 0.09 -1.50 11.22
N THR A 246 -1.16 -1.60 10.80
CA THR A 246 -2.08 -2.69 11.12
C THR A 246 -2.17 -3.73 9.99
N LEU A 247 -1.55 -3.45 8.84
CA LEU A 247 -1.61 -4.27 7.64
C LEU A 247 -0.70 -5.50 7.73
N TYR A 248 -1.16 -6.61 7.14
CA TYR A 248 -0.43 -7.88 7.09
C TYR A 248 -0.61 -8.57 5.71
N PRO A 249 0.42 -9.23 5.13
CA PRO A 249 1.77 -9.39 5.66
C PRO A 249 2.72 -8.27 5.20
N ILE A 250 3.67 -7.90 6.05
CA ILE A 250 4.83 -7.07 5.68
C ILE A 250 5.96 -7.99 5.17
N LEU A 251 6.27 -7.88 3.89
CA LEU A 251 7.19 -8.74 3.16
C LEU A 251 8.47 -8.02 2.73
N MET A 252 8.57 -6.71 2.91
CA MET A 252 9.76 -5.94 2.54
C MET A 252 10.92 -6.21 3.52
N PHE A 253 12.05 -6.75 3.07
CA PHE A 253 13.26 -6.97 3.90
C PHE A 253 14.55 -6.93 3.09
N GLY A 254 15.68 -7.07 3.80
CA GLY A 254 16.99 -7.27 3.18
C GLY A 254 17.39 -6.14 2.24
N ALA A 255 17.92 -6.52 1.07
CA ALA A 255 18.43 -5.57 0.08
C ALA A 255 17.35 -4.62 -0.47
N GLY A 256 16.12 -5.10 -0.72
CA GLY A 256 15.03 -4.27 -1.21
C GLY A 256 14.71 -3.10 -0.28
N ARG A 257 14.61 -3.40 1.02
CA ARG A 257 14.42 -2.38 2.07
C ARG A 257 15.60 -1.40 2.13
N GLN A 258 16.84 -1.90 2.04
CA GLN A 258 18.04 -1.07 2.06
C GLN A 258 18.08 -0.11 0.87
N GLU A 259 17.78 -0.60 -0.33
CA GLU A 259 17.76 0.20 -1.56
C GLU A 259 16.62 1.22 -1.56
N LEU A 260 15.47 0.90 -0.97
CA LEU A 260 14.40 1.86 -0.77
C LEU A 260 14.84 2.98 0.19
N VAL A 261 15.48 2.64 1.31
CA VAL A 261 16.05 3.62 2.26
C VAL A 261 17.07 4.51 1.55
N LEU A 262 18.00 3.94 0.78
CA LEU A 262 18.99 4.70 0.01
C LEU A 262 18.33 5.62 -1.03
N SER A 263 17.24 5.17 -1.65
CA SER A 263 16.49 5.98 -2.62
C SER A 263 15.79 7.16 -1.95
N ILE A 264 15.18 6.96 -0.78
CA ILE A 264 14.60 8.06 0.01
C ILE A 264 15.68 9.04 0.47
N MET A 265 16.84 8.55 0.92
CA MET A 265 17.96 9.41 1.33
C MET A 265 18.51 10.23 0.16
N SER A 266 18.58 9.66 -1.05
CA SER A 266 18.95 10.39 -2.25
C SER A 266 17.97 11.52 -2.57
N ILE A 267 16.67 11.30 -2.36
CA ILE A 267 15.65 12.35 -2.52
C ILE A 267 15.84 13.41 -1.42
N TYR A 268 16.02 13.01 -0.17
CA TYR A 268 16.31 13.90 0.95
C TYR A 268 17.50 14.84 0.67
N GLU A 269 18.63 14.30 0.22
CA GLU A 269 19.85 15.08 -0.06
C GLU A 269 19.63 16.13 -1.15
N SER A 270 18.87 15.80 -2.19
CA SER A 270 18.51 16.76 -3.24
C SER A 270 17.62 17.90 -2.74
N MET A 271 16.77 17.64 -1.75
CA MET A 271 15.80 18.61 -1.22
C MET A 271 16.36 19.44 -0.06
N GLY A 272 17.22 18.86 0.77
CA GLY A 272 17.71 19.46 2.02
C GLY A 272 18.63 20.66 1.86
N SER A 273 19.18 20.89 0.65
CA SER A 273 20.01 22.05 0.34
C SER A 273 19.21 23.29 -0.10
N HIS A 274 17.90 23.15 -0.33
CA HIS A 274 17.06 24.24 -0.82
C HIS A 274 16.64 25.21 0.30
N ARG A 275 16.57 26.50 -0.04
CA ARG A 275 16.09 27.57 0.87
C ARG A 275 14.56 27.61 1.03
N ASP A 276 13.85 26.83 0.21
CA ASP A 276 12.39 26.77 0.21
C ASP A 276 11.87 26.01 1.44
N ALA A 277 10.92 26.61 2.16
CA ALA A 277 10.31 25.99 3.33
C ALA A 277 9.50 24.73 2.99
N SER A 278 8.85 24.69 1.82
CA SER A 278 8.10 23.51 1.35
C SER A 278 9.02 22.30 1.11
N LYS A 279 10.19 22.54 0.50
CA LYS A 279 11.20 21.50 0.29
C LYS A 279 11.83 21.00 1.59
N ARG A 280 11.92 21.85 2.62
CA ARG A 280 12.39 21.42 3.96
C ARG A 280 11.39 20.52 4.68
N ALA A 281 10.10 20.86 4.68
CA ALA A 281 9.06 19.99 5.23
C ALA A 281 9.06 18.62 4.54
N PHE A 282 9.24 18.62 3.22
CA PHE A 282 9.42 17.40 2.43
C PHE A 282 10.64 16.58 2.86
N ALA A 283 11.77 17.23 3.12
CA ALA A 283 12.98 16.55 3.59
C ALA A 283 12.78 15.89 4.96
N GLU A 284 12.06 16.53 5.88
CA GLU A 284 11.68 15.95 7.17
C GLU A 284 10.81 14.69 6.98
N ASP A 285 9.93 14.68 5.99
CA ASP A 285 9.12 13.51 5.65
C ASP A 285 9.93 12.33 5.15
N CYS A 286 10.95 12.58 4.33
CA CYS A 286 11.89 11.56 3.92
C CYS A 286 12.57 10.91 5.15
N LEU A 287 13.03 11.72 6.11
CA LEU A 287 13.65 11.19 7.33
C LEU A 287 12.67 10.38 8.18
N LYS A 288 11.41 10.82 8.28
CA LYS A 288 10.37 10.08 8.97
C LYS A 288 10.14 8.71 8.32
N LEU A 289 9.98 8.65 7.00
CA LEU A 289 9.80 7.40 6.27
C LEU A 289 11.01 6.46 6.43
N VAL A 290 12.23 7.00 6.45
CA VAL A 290 13.44 6.21 6.74
C VAL A 290 13.43 5.65 8.15
N GLY A 291 12.99 6.44 9.14
CA GLY A 291 12.81 5.98 10.53
C GLY A 291 11.86 4.78 10.61
N ILE A 292 10.71 4.88 9.95
CA ILE A 292 9.71 3.81 9.89
C ILE A 292 10.27 2.57 9.19
N LEU A 293 10.92 2.73 8.03
CA LEU A 293 11.53 1.60 7.29
C LEU A 293 12.57 0.84 8.12
N ARG A 294 13.34 1.55 8.96
CA ARG A 294 14.32 0.90 9.85
C ARG A 294 13.65 0.05 10.93
N ALA A 295 12.50 0.48 11.43
CA ALA A 295 11.71 -0.23 12.43
C ALA A 295 10.66 -1.19 11.84
N PHE A 296 10.57 -1.28 10.50
CA PHE A 296 9.51 -2.00 9.82
C PHE A 296 9.60 -3.51 10.10
N PRO A 297 8.49 -4.18 10.46
CA PRO A 297 8.53 -5.60 10.79
C PRO A 297 8.79 -6.47 9.55
N ASN A 298 9.06 -7.75 9.76
CA ASN A 298 9.00 -8.77 8.71
C ASN A 298 8.12 -9.91 9.18
N ASP A 299 7.05 -10.18 8.43
CA ASP A 299 5.97 -11.06 8.86
C ASP A 299 6.15 -12.52 8.42
N ILE A 300 7.20 -12.82 7.66
CA ILE A 300 7.49 -14.17 7.13
C ILE A 300 8.75 -14.79 7.74
N ALA A 301 9.58 -13.97 8.38
CA ALA A 301 10.75 -14.35 9.15
C ALA A 301 10.74 -13.61 10.50
N PRO A 302 9.72 -13.88 11.33
CA PRO A 302 9.51 -13.15 12.57
C PRO A 302 10.59 -13.43 13.60
N SER A 303 11.00 -12.39 14.34
CA SER A 303 11.68 -12.62 15.63
C SER A 303 10.64 -12.96 16.69
N ILE A 304 11.02 -13.77 17.69
CA ILE A 304 10.11 -14.21 18.77
C ILE A 304 9.35 -13.03 19.43
N PRO A 305 9.99 -11.88 19.76
CA PRO A 305 9.28 -10.75 20.37
C PRO A 305 8.23 -10.09 19.46
N ASP A 306 8.32 -10.27 18.14
CA ASP A 306 7.41 -9.65 17.18
C ASP A 306 6.11 -10.43 17.00
N ILE A 307 6.10 -11.72 17.37
CA ILE A 307 5.00 -12.66 17.12
C ILE A 307 3.64 -12.13 17.62
N PRO A 308 3.49 -11.58 18.84
CA PRO A 308 2.19 -11.07 19.30
C PRO A 308 1.65 -9.94 18.42
N ASN A 309 2.52 -9.02 18.00
CA ASN A 309 2.14 -7.91 17.13
C ASN A 309 1.77 -8.41 15.73
N ILE A 310 2.49 -9.41 15.21
CA ILE A 310 2.18 -10.03 13.90
C ILE A 310 0.81 -10.72 13.97
N CYS A 311 0.58 -11.51 15.00
CA CYS A 311 -0.70 -12.17 15.26
C CYS A 311 -1.86 -11.17 15.32
N GLN A 312 -1.67 -10.05 16.03
CA GLN A 312 -2.67 -9.00 16.08
C GLN A 312 -2.96 -8.39 14.70
N ARG A 313 -1.92 -8.11 13.88
CA ARG A 313 -2.13 -7.62 12.51
C ARG A 313 -2.81 -8.64 11.62
N MET A 314 -2.49 -9.93 11.74
CA MET A 314 -3.18 -11.02 11.03
C MET A 314 -4.67 -11.02 11.32
N LEU A 315 -5.05 -10.94 12.61
CA LEU A 315 -6.45 -10.86 13.02
C LEU A 315 -7.13 -9.60 12.48
N THR A 316 -6.49 -8.43 12.62
CA THR A 316 -7.03 -7.14 12.15
C THR A 316 -7.19 -7.09 10.63
N THR A 317 -6.37 -7.82 9.87
CA THR A 317 -6.37 -7.80 8.40
C THR A 317 -7.32 -8.86 7.81
N THR A 318 -7.77 -9.83 8.61
CA THR A 318 -8.60 -10.93 8.12
C THR A 318 -10.04 -10.49 7.89
N PRO A 319 -10.59 -10.63 6.66
CA PRO A 319 -11.98 -10.28 6.41
C PRO A 319 -12.93 -11.19 7.20
N PRO A 320 -13.97 -10.65 7.84
CA PRO A 320 -14.85 -11.42 8.73
C PRO A 320 -15.69 -12.47 8.00
N ASN A 321 -15.91 -12.30 6.69
CA ASN A 321 -16.76 -13.18 5.87
C ASN A 321 -15.95 -13.92 4.79
N ALA A 322 -14.65 -14.15 5.02
CA ALA A 322 -13.82 -14.81 4.03
C ALA A 322 -14.20 -16.30 3.87
N PRO A 323 -14.43 -16.81 2.64
CA PRO A 323 -14.92 -18.17 2.40
C PRO A 323 -13.83 -19.25 2.51
N PHE A 324 -12.71 -18.95 3.20
CA PHE A 324 -11.53 -19.80 3.22
C PHE A 324 -11.37 -20.45 4.59
N ALA A 325 -11.69 -21.75 4.69
CA ALA A 325 -11.49 -22.54 5.91
C ALA A 325 -10.06 -22.45 6.47
N LEU A 326 -9.06 -22.20 5.59
CA LEU A 326 -7.69 -21.92 6.00
C LEU A 326 -7.62 -20.78 7.03
N LEU A 327 -8.34 -19.68 6.80
CA LEU A 327 -8.32 -18.52 7.70
C LEU A 327 -8.98 -18.82 9.04
N GLU A 328 -10.04 -19.63 9.07
CA GLU A 328 -10.67 -20.07 10.31
C GLU A 328 -9.67 -20.87 11.17
N HIS A 329 -8.94 -21.80 10.55
CA HIS A 329 -7.88 -22.54 11.23
C HIS A 329 -6.75 -21.61 11.70
N SER A 330 -6.30 -20.68 10.86
CA SER A 330 -5.26 -19.72 11.21
C SER A 330 -5.67 -18.82 12.38
N ILE A 331 -6.92 -18.37 12.43
CA ILE A 331 -7.47 -17.57 13.54
C ILE A 331 -7.44 -18.39 14.83
N ALA A 332 -7.85 -19.66 14.78
CA ALA A 332 -7.79 -20.55 15.94
C ALA A 332 -6.34 -20.72 16.45
N ASP A 333 -5.40 -21.03 15.56
CA ASP A 333 -3.97 -21.17 15.87
C ASP A 333 -3.40 -19.89 16.50
N ILE A 334 -3.76 -18.72 15.95
CA ILE A 334 -3.31 -17.41 16.45
C ILE A 334 -3.87 -17.12 17.84
N ASN A 335 -5.15 -17.39 18.08
CA ASN A 335 -5.77 -17.17 19.38
C ASN A 335 -5.17 -18.08 20.45
N GLU A 336 -4.87 -19.34 20.11
CA GLU A 336 -4.13 -20.24 21.00
C GLU A 336 -2.74 -19.67 21.33
N LEU A 337 -2.00 -19.20 20.32
CA LEU A 337 -0.68 -18.64 20.50
C LEU A 337 -0.69 -17.39 21.40
N LEU A 338 -1.63 -16.48 21.19
CA LEU A 338 -1.79 -15.26 22.00
C LEU A 338 -2.22 -15.58 23.44
N SER A 339 -2.86 -16.72 23.68
CA SER A 339 -3.18 -17.19 25.04
C SER A 339 -1.97 -17.84 25.75
N ASN A 340 -0.90 -18.16 25.01
CA ASN A 340 0.27 -18.85 25.54
C ASN A 340 1.25 -17.87 26.21
N ARG A 341 1.62 -18.17 27.46
CA ARG A 341 2.54 -17.36 28.29
C ARG A 341 3.95 -17.18 27.71
N ILE A 342 4.37 -18.06 26.79
CA ILE A 342 5.68 -17.95 26.13
C ILE A 342 5.76 -16.66 25.29
N PHE A 343 4.65 -16.28 24.65
CA PHE A 343 4.61 -15.16 23.72
C PHE A 343 3.97 -13.90 24.32
N CYS A 344 3.17 -14.04 25.38
CA CYS A 344 2.68 -12.93 26.18
C CYS A 344 3.38 -12.91 27.54
N PRO A 345 4.47 -12.15 27.72
CA PRO A 345 5.08 -11.98 29.03
C PRO A 345 4.12 -11.20 29.92
N THR A 346 3.32 -11.90 30.73
CA THR A 346 2.87 -11.35 32.00
C THR A 346 4.13 -10.99 32.79
N THR A 347 4.14 -9.81 33.41
CA THR A 347 5.22 -9.18 34.21
C THR A 347 5.77 -10.01 35.39
N ASP A 348 5.51 -11.32 35.43
CA ASP A 348 5.81 -12.23 36.54
C ASP A 348 7.06 -13.09 36.35
N LEU A 349 7.99 -12.69 35.48
CA LEU A 349 9.37 -13.15 35.58
C LEU A 349 10.14 -12.22 36.53
N GLN A 350 9.69 -12.14 37.78
CA GLN A 350 10.58 -11.78 38.87
C GLN A 350 11.60 -12.91 39.01
N GLN A 351 12.87 -12.48 39.03
CA GLN A 351 14.10 -13.25 38.91
C GLN A 351 14.22 -14.44 39.90
N PRO A 352 15.06 -15.44 39.58
CA PRO A 352 15.39 -16.53 40.50
C PRO A 352 16.06 -16.07 41.80
#